data_AF-A0A9W6C2T5-F1
#
_entry.id   AF-A0A9W6C2T5-F1
#
_cell.length_a   1.000
_cell.length_b   1.000
_cell.length_c   1.000
_cell.angle_alpha   90.00
_cell.angle_beta   90.00
_cell.angle_gamma   90.00
#
_symmetry.space_group_name_H-M   'P 1'
#
loop_
_entity.id
_entity.type
_entity.pdbx_description
1 polymer ?
#
loop_
_entity_poly.entity_id
_entity_poly.type
_entity_poly.pdbx_seq_one_letter_code
_entity_poly.pdbx_strand_id
1 'polypeptide(L)'
;MATENPWREADPEIMFTAVEIGAKGYNSNCARCHGLEAISGGLAPDLRYLEANDFGDEWYVDRVLNGYHQNGAVKMPPFGDILSQEAIWAIRTYVETRPDDMELADKQGDIQSYHQQLTDAADDAAAAALAEPMATSGAELEALSGAPKSITALDEAAWLLAQEPPARKDALDALTAALRN
;
A
#
# COMPACT_ATOMS: atom_id res chain seq x y z
N MET A 1 18.28 1.92 -13.58
CA MET A 1 17.31 1.78 -12.47
C MET A 1 18.02 2.10 -11.17
N ALA A 2 17.32 2.70 -10.20
CA ALA A 2 17.82 2.82 -8.83
C ALA A 2 18.17 1.42 -8.29
N THR A 3 19.07 1.35 -7.31
CA THR A 3 19.46 0.09 -6.66
C THR A 3 18.54 -0.28 -5.50
N GLU A 4 17.83 0.70 -4.95
CA GLU A 4 16.90 0.58 -3.82
C GLU A 4 15.61 1.34 -4.15
N ASN A 5 14.54 1.05 -3.41
CA ASN A 5 13.27 1.76 -3.56
C ASN A 5 13.40 3.25 -3.19
N PRO A 6 13.30 4.17 -4.17
CA PRO A 6 13.50 5.59 -3.92
C PRO A 6 12.36 6.24 -3.13
N TRP A 7 11.26 5.52 -2.85
CA TRP A 7 10.05 6.09 -2.26
C TRP A 7 9.74 5.60 -0.85
N ARG A 8 10.52 4.63 -0.34
CA ARG A 8 10.37 4.06 1.00
C ARG A 8 10.43 5.11 2.09
N GLU A 9 11.37 6.04 1.96
CA GLU A 9 11.61 7.14 2.91
C GLU A 9 11.33 8.52 2.30
N ALA A 10 10.58 8.58 1.20
CA ALA A 10 10.22 9.85 0.59
C ALA A 10 9.24 10.63 1.47
N ASP A 11 9.14 11.94 1.20
CA ASP A 11 8.15 12.81 1.81
C ASP A 11 6.74 12.21 1.71
N PRO A 12 5.86 12.42 2.71
CA PRO A 12 4.55 11.76 2.76
C PRO A 12 3.73 11.90 1.48
N GLU A 13 3.68 13.09 0.88
CA GLU A 13 2.95 13.32 -0.37
C GLU A 13 3.43 12.40 -1.50
N ILE A 14 4.75 12.29 -1.68
CA ILE A 14 5.36 11.43 -2.71
C ILE A 14 5.08 9.95 -2.39
N MET A 15 5.21 9.58 -1.11
CA MET A 15 5.01 8.21 -0.66
C MET A 15 3.55 7.74 -0.81
N PHE A 16 2.56 8.54 -0.41
CA PHE A 16 1.14 8.22 -0.64
C PHE A 16 0.81 8.18 -2.14
N THR A 17 1.35 9.11 -2.93
CA THR A 17 1.19 9.08 -4.40
C THR A 17 1.77 7.80 -5.01
N ALA A 18 2.95 7.39 -4.55
CA ALA A 18 3.59 6.15 -4.97
C ALA A 18 2.76 4.92 -4.63
N VAL A 19 2.20 4.85 -3.41
CA VAL A 19 1.31 3.77 -2.99
C VAL A 19 0.03 3.74 -3.84
N GLU A 20 -0.58 4.90 -4.12
CA GLU A 20 -1.79 4.99 -4.96
C GLU A 20 -1.54 4.50 -6.40
N ILE A 21 -0.47 4.99 -7.03
CA ILE A 21 -0.05 4.56 -8.38
C ILE A 21 0.32 3.07 -8.37
N GLY A 22 1.04 2.65 -7.32
CA GLY A 22 1.45 1.28 -7.10
C GLY A 22 0.28 0.32 -6.98
N ALA A 23 -0.75 0.68 -6.23
CA ALA A 23 -1.97 -0.11 -6.09
C ALA A 23 -2.66 -0.32 -7.44
N LYS A 24 -2.79 0.74 -8.25
CA LYS A 24 -3.39 0.67 -9.61
C LYS A 24 -2.55 -0.23 -10.53
N GLY A 25 -1.23 -0.06 -10.52
CA GLY A 25 -0.29 -0.87 -11.29
C GLY A 25 -0.34 -2.34 -10.87
N TYR A 26 -0.30 -2.61 -9.57
CA TYR A 26 -0.35 -3.95 -8.99
C TYR A 26 -1.65 -4.67 -9.34
N ASN A 27 -2.80 -4.01 -9.14
CA ASN A 27 -4.11 -4.59 -9.41
C ASN A 27 -4.30 -4.95 -10.90
N SER A 28 -3.73 -4.16 -11.80
CA SER A 28 -3.84 -4.39 -13.25
C SER A 28 -2.90 -5.49 -13.76
N ASN A 29 -1.74 -5.69 -13.13
CA ASN A 29 -0.66 -6.49 -13.70
C ASN A 29 -0.25 -7.71 -12.86
N CYS A 30 -0.43 -7.66 -11.53
CA CYS A 30 0.19 -8.59 -10.59
C CYS A 30 -0.85 -9.40 -9.78
N ALA A 31 -1.96 -8.76 -9.40
CA ALA A 31 -2.92 -9.31 -8.45
C ALA A 31 -3.58 -10.62 -8.90
N ARG A 32 -3.68 -10.86 -10.22
CA ARG A 32 -4.21 -12.12 -10.75
C ARG A 32 -3.42 -13.35 -10.29
N CYS A 33 -2.11 -13.21 -10.09
CA CYS A 33 -1.24 -14.31 -9.69
C CYS A 33 -0.84 -14.24 -8.22
N HIS A 34 -0.54 -13.04 -7.74
CA HIS A 34 -0.05 -12.78 -6.39
C HIS A 34 -1.18 -12.44 -5.39
N GLY A 35 -2.43 -12.41 -5.85
CA GLY A 35 -3.61 -12.12 -5.04
C GLY A 35 -3.90 -10.63 -4.89
N LEU A 36 -5.13 -10.29 -4.53
CA LEU A 36 -5.50 -8.91 -4.20
C LEU A 36 -4.72 -8.48 -2.96
N GLU A 37 -4.34 -7.21 -2.91
CA GLU A 37 -3.61 -6.66 -1.75
C GLU A 37 -2.28 -7.37 -1.43
N ALA A 38 -1.71 -8.07 -2.42
CA ALA A 38 -0.55 -8.95 -2.29
C ALA A 38 -0.73 -10.20 -1.43
N ILE A 39 -1.97 -10.50 -1.00
CA ILE A 39 -2.31 -11.69 -0.22
C ILE A 39 -2.50 -12.87 -1.17
N SER A 40 -1.52 -13.78 -1.21
CA SER A 40 -1.54 -14.87 -2.19
C SER A 40 -2.61 -15.93 -1.90
N GLY A 41 -3.34 -16.32 -2.95
CA GLY A 41 -4.22 -17.50 -2.95
C GLY A 41 -3.52 -18.83 -3.25
N GLY A 42 -2.18 -18.87 -3.27
CA GLY A 42 -1.36 -20.08 -3.49
C GLY A 42 -0.90 -20.32 -4.93
N LEU A 43 -1.25 -19.45 -5.89
CA LEU A 43 -0.78 -19.55 -7.28
C LEU A 43 0.67 -19.06 -7.45
N ALA A 44 1.01 -17.95 -6.82
CA ALA A 44 2.36 -17.38 -6.77
C ALA A 44 2.71 -17.01 -5.32
N PRO A 45 3.98 -16.67 -4.99
CA PRO A 45 4.33 -16.26 -3.62
C PRO A 45 3.55 -15.04 -3.13
N ASP A 46 3.25 -14.98 -1.83
CA ASP A 46 2.78 -13.77 -1.15
C ASP A 46 3.93 -12.75 -1.11
N LEU A 47 3.71 -11.60 -1.74
CA LEU A 47 4.78 -10.62 -1.93
C LEU A 47 5.00 -9.74 -0.71
N ARG A 48 4.09 -9.76 0.28
CA ARG A 48 4.23 -8.96 1.49
C ARG A 48 5.41 -9.42 2.34
N TYR A 49 5.84 -10.67 2.20
CA TYR A 49 7.01 -11.24 2.87
C TYR A 49 8.33 -11.00 2.13
N LEU A 50 8.33 -10.28 1.01
CA LEU A 50 9.57 -9.90 0.35
C LEU A 50 10.19 -8.72 1.10
N GLU A 51 11.36 -8.95 1.70
CA GLU A 51 12.02 -8.00 2.59
C GLU A 51 12.22 -6.62 1.95
N ALA A 52 11.92 -5.55 2.68
CA ALA A 52 12.09 -4.15 2.26
C ALA A 52 13.52 -3.65 2.52
N ASN A 53 14.50 -4.30 1.90
CA ASN A 53 15.93 -3.97 1.99
C ASN A 53 16.60 -4.10 0.61
N ASP A 54 17.89 -3.75 0.52
CA ASP A 54 18.66 -3.77 -0.73
C ASP A 54 18.60 -5.13 -1.45
N PHE A 55 18.66 -6.24 -0.70
CA PHE A 55 18.59 -7.58 -1.29
C PHE A 55 17.21 -7.89 -1.85
N GLY A 56 16.15 -7.53 -1.12
CA GLY A 56 14.77 -7.70 -1.58
C GLY A 56 14.43 -6.78 -2.75
N ASP A 57 15.04 -5.60 -2.83
CA ASP A 57 14.92 -4.65 -3.93
C ASP A 57 15.62 -5.17 -5.19
N GLU A 58 16.85 -5.66 -5.08
CA GLU A 58 17.58 -6.30 -6.18
C GLU A 58 16.79 -7.50 -6.73
N TRP A 59 16.30 -8.37 -5.83
CA TRP A 59 15.51 -9.53 -6.21
C TRP A 59 14.20 -9.13 -6.91
N TYR A 60 13.50 -8.13 -6.37
CA TYR A 60 12.26 -7.63 -6.96
C TYR A 60 12.49 -7.11 -8.38
N VAL A 61 13.49 -6.25 -8.56
CA VAL A 61 13.79 -5.64 -9.85
C VAL A 61 14.16 -6.70 -10.88
N ASP A 62 15.04 -7.65 -10.54
CA ASP A 62 15.41 -8.73 -11.46
C ASP A 62 14.18 -9.55 -11.89
N ARG A 63 13.34 -9.94 -10.94
CA ARG A 63 12.13 -10.74 -11.24
C ARG A 63 11.09 -9.99 -12.04
N VAL A 64 10.86 -8.71 -11.76
CA VAL A 64 9.90 -7.91 -12.52
C VAL A 64 10.39 -7.64 -13.93
N LEU A 65 11.67 -7.32 -14.11
CA LEU A 65 12.22 -7.03 -15.43
C LEU A 65 12.30 -8.29 -16.31
N ASN A 66 12.80 -9.40 -15.75
CA ASN A 66 13.16 -10.60 -16.51
C ASN A 66 12.12 -11.74 -16.42
N GLY A 67 11.15 -11.63 -15.51
CA GLY A 67 10.19 -12.69 -15.23
C GLY A 67 10.81 -13.90 -14.53
N TYR A 68 10.10 -15.02 -14.56
CA TYR A 68 10.57 -16.29 -14.01
C TYR A 68 10.15 -17.44 -14.92
N HIS A 69 11.11 -18.31 -15.24
CA HIS A 69 10.90 -19.51 -16.05
C HIS A 69 11.27 -20.75 -15.25
N GLN A 70 10.49 -21.81 -15.40
CA GLN A 70 10.76 -23.10 -14.77
C GLN A 70 10.36 -24.22 -15.73
N ASN A 71 11.27 -25.17 -15.95
CA ASN A 71 11.07 -26.32 -16.84
C ASN A 71 10.59 -25.92 -18.25
N GLY A 72 11.14 -24.84 -18.80
CA GLY A 72 10.79 -24.33 -20.13
C GLY A 72 9.45 -23.58 -20.22
N ALA A 73 8.72 -23.42 -19.11
CA ALA A 73 7.48 -22.65 -19.05
C ALA A 73 7.67 -21.29 -18.36
N VAL A 74 7.04 -20.25 -18.89
CA VAL A 74 6.92 -18.94 -18.24
C VAL A 74 6.01 -19.08 -17.02
N LYS A 75 6.52 -18.74 -15.84
CA LYS A 75 5.78 -18.73 -14.56
C LYS A 75 5.42 -17.32 -14.11
N MET A 76 6.30 -16.36 -14.39
CA MET A 76 6.04 -14.93 -14.23
C MET A 76 6.49 -14.24 -15.52
N PRO A 77 5.62 -13.47 -16.21
CA PRO A 77 6.01 -12.76 -17.41
C PRO A 77 7.00 -11.62 -17.09
N PRO A 78 7.92 -11.28 -18.01
CA PRO A 78 8.76 -10.10 -17.87
C PRO A 78 7.95 -8.83 -18.11
N PHE A 79 8.24 -7.77 -17.34
CA PHE A 79 7.58 -6.47 -17.44
C PHE A 79 8.53 -5.32 -17.84
N GLY A 80 9.81 -5.60 -18.08
CA GLY A 80 10.81 -4.55 -18.35
C GLY A 80 10.53 -3.67 -19.58
N ASP A 81 9.82 -4.20 -20.57
CA ASP A 81 9.41 -3.45 -21.76
C ASP A 81 7.95 -2.92 -21.68
N ILE A 82 7.26 -3.18 -20.57
CA ILE A 82 5.83 -2.90 -20.38
C ILE A 82 5.62 -1.76 -19.38
N LEU A 83 6.35 -1.81 -18.27
CA LEU A 83 6.22 -0.86 -17.16
C LEU A 83 7.45 0.06 -17.13
N SER A 84 7.23 1.34 -16.86
CA SER A 84 8.33 2.27 -16.61
C SER A 84 9.01 1.94 -15.27
N GLN A 85 10.22 2.46 -15.09
CA GLN A 85 10.97 2.23 -13.85
C GLN A 85 10.22 2.80 -12.63
N GLU A 86 9.59 3.97 -12.80
CA GLU A 86 8.73 4.59 -11.81
C GLU A 86 7.54 3.68 -11.50
N ALA A 87 6.83 3.16 -12.50
CA ALA A 87 5.70 2.26 -12.26
C ALA A 87 6.12 0.98 -11.50
N ILE A 88 7.30 0.44 -11.78
CA ILE A 88 7.86 -0.72 -11.06
C ILE A 88 8.14 -0.37 -9.60
N TRP A 89 8.80 0.75 -9.32
CA TRP A 89 9.02 1.19 -7.94
C TRP A 89 7.72 1.54 -7.21
N ALA A 90 6.68 1.98 -7.92
CA ALA A 90 5.35 2.23 -7.34
C ALA A 90 4.73 0.97 -6.81
N ILE A 91 4.73 -0.06 -7.66
CA ILE A 91 4.22 -1.37 -7.30
C ILE A 91 5.04 -1.91 -6.12
N ARG A 92 6.36 -1.73 -6.11
CA ARG A 92 7.20 -2.11 -4.97
C ARG A 92 6.77 -1.42 -3.68
N THR A 93 6.65 -0.09 -3.68
CA THR A 93 6.22 0.68 -2.51
C THR A 93 4.88 0.20 -1.99
N TYR A 94 3.89 0.04 -2.89
CA TYR A 94 2.58 -0.48 -2.52
C TYR A 94 2.66 -1.86 -1.85
N VAL A 95 3.45 -2.78 -2.41
CA VAL A 95 3.61 -4.15 -1.90
C VAL A 95 4.33 -4.15 -0.56
N GLU A 96 5.43 -3.42 -0.43
CA GLU A 96 6.24 -3.46 0.79
C GLU A 96 5.56 -2.74 1.96
N THR A 97 4.68 -1.77 1.72
CA THR A 97 3.90 -1.14 2.78
C THR A 97 2.62 -1.89 3.17
N ARG A 98 2.39 -3.12 2.68
CA ARG A 98 1.19 -3.87 3.06
C ARG A 98 1.26 -4.33 4.52
N PRO A 99 0.19 -4.11 5.30
CA PRO A 99 0.15 -4.55 6.69
C PRO A 99 -0.02 -6.07 6.81
N ASP A 100 0.19 -6.57 8.02
CA ASP A 100 -0.34 -7.87 8.43
C ASP A 100 -1.89 -7.86 8.37
N ASP A 101 -2.48 -8.88 7.73
CA ASP A 101 -3.92 -8.95 7.53
C ASP A 101 -4.71 -9.30 8.79
N MET A 102 -4.09 -10.01 9.74
CA MET A 102 -4.69 -10.30 11.04
C MET A 102 -4.71 -9.04 11.91
N GLU A 103 -3.61 -8.29 11.96
CA GLU A 103 -3.56 -7.01 12.70
C GLU A 103 -4.55 -6.01 12.11
N LEU A 104 -4.65 -5.93 10.77
CA LEU A 104 -5.63 -5.07 10.11
C LEU A 104 -7.08 -5.50 10.40
N ALA A 105 -7.35 -6.81 10.48
CA ALA A 105 -8.68 -7.32 10.82
C ALA A 105 -9.11 -6.89 12.23
N ASP A 106 -8.19 -6.83 13.19
CA ASP A 106 -8.46 -6.35 14.55
C ASP A 106 -8.80 -4.84 14.58
N LYS A 107 -8.37 -4.08 13.55
CA LYS A 107 -8.68 -2.65 13.39
C LYS A 107 -10.01 -2.33 12.73
N GLN A 108 -10.78 -3.34 12.30
CA GLN A 108 -12.07 -3.09 11.63
C GLN A 108 -13.05 -2.27 12.47
N GLY A 109 -13.07 -2.47 13.80
CA GLY A 109 -13.87 -1.66 14.71
C GLY A 109 -13.44 -0.19 14.75
N ASP A 110 -12.14 0.08 14.72
CA ASP A 110 -11.58 1.43 14.68
C ASP A 110 -11.91 2.12 13.36
N ILE A 111 -11.72 1.43 12.23
CA ILE A 111 -12.04 1.96 10.88
C ILE A 111 -13.53 2.33 10.80
N GLN A 112 -14.42 1.47 11.32
CA GLN A 112 -15.85 1.75 11.36
C GLN A 112 -16.18 2.97 12.24
N SER A 113 -15.54 3.07 13.41
CA SER A 113 -15.70 4.19 14.32
C SER A 113 -15.25 5.51 13.68
N TYR A 114 -14.08 5.53 13.05
CA TYR A 114 -13.54 6.70 12.37
C TYR A 114 -14.36 7.11 11.15
N HIS A 115 -14.85 6.15 10.37
CA HIS A 115 -15.76 6.43 9.26
C HIS A 115 -17.03 7.14 9.75
N GLN A 116 -17.63 6.67 10.85
CA GLN A 116 -18.83 7.29 11.42
C GLN A 116 -18.53 8.69 11.97
N GLN A 117 -17.44 8.86 12.73
CA GLN A 117 -17.03 10.17 13.26
C GLN A 117 -16.77 11.18 12.14
N LEU A 118 -16.11 10.77 11.05
CA LEU A 118 -15.86 11.64 9.91
C LEU A 118 -17.15 11.99 9.16
N THR A 119 -18.09 11.05 9.05
CA THR A 119 -19.43 11.29 8.47
C THR A 119 -20.21 12.33 9.28
N ASP A 120 -20.10 12.29 10.60
CA ASP A 120 -20.81 13.17 11.54
C ASP A 120 -20.07 14.49 11.82
N ALA A 121 -18.87 14.70 11.25
CA ALA A 121 -18.05 15.88 11.49
C ALA A 121 -18.75 17.16 11.01
N ALA A 122 -18.97 18.10 11.92
CA ALA A 122 -19.72 19.33 11.65
C ALA A 122 -19.02 20.28 10.67
N ASP A 123 -17.69 20.33 10.69
CA ASP A 123 -16.85 21.24 9.91
C ASP A 123 -15.44 20.68 9.66
N ASP A 124 -14.59 21.46 8.96
CA ASP A 124 -13.22 21.06 8.60
C ASP A 124 -12.36 20.87 9.85
N ALA A 125 -12.58 21.66 10.89
CA ALA A 125 -11.81 21.58 12.12
C ALA A 125 -12.12 20.27 12.88
N ALA A 126 -13.38 19.88 12.96
CA ALA A 126 -13.80 18.61 13.54
C ALA A 126 -13.24 17.42 12.76
N ALA A 127 -13.19 17.50 11.43
CA ALA A 127 -12.62 16.46 10.59
C ALA A 127 -11.08 16.36 10.73
N ALA A 128 -10.38 17.50 10.68
CA ALA A 128 -8.93 17.56 10.85
C ALA A 128 -8.47 17.04 12.23
N ALA A 129 -9.29 17.22 13.28
CA ALA A 129 -9.01 16.70 14.61
C ALA A 129 -8.95 15.15 14.67
N LEU A 130 -9.49 14.44 13.67
CA LEU A 130 -9.41 12.99 13.58
C LEU A 130 -8.09 12.50 12.97
N ALA A 131 -7.30 13.37 12.34
CA ALA A 131 -6.09 12.98 11.63
C ALA A 131 -5.04 12.32 12.55
N GLU A 132 -4.73 12.93 13.69
CA GLU A 132 -3.70 12.41 14.63
C GLU A 132 -4.12 11.09 15.31
N PRO A 133 -5.38 10.92 15.77
CA PRO A 133 -5.87 9.63 16.25
C PRO A 133 -5.85 8.53 15.18
N MET A 134 -6.22 8.84 13.93
CA MET A 134 -6.17 7.88 12.83
C MET A 134 -4.72 7.48 12.50
N ALA A 135 -3.80 8.44 12.42
CA ALA A 135 -2.38 8.18 12.20
C ALA A 135 -1.78 7.32 13.31
N THR A 136 -2.16 7.58 14.57
CA THR A 136 -1.70 6.78 15.71
C THR A 136 -2.19 5.34 15.61
N SER A 137 -3.46 5.13 15.25
CA SER A 137 -4.01 3.78 15.10
C SER A 137 -3.42 3.02 13.91
N GLY A 138 -3.13 3.70 12.79
CA GLY A 138 -2.45 3.13 11.63
C GLY A 138 -1.00 2.74 11.90
N ALA A 139 -0.26 3.57 12.67
CA ALA A 139 1.13 3.31 13.03
C ALA A 139 1.34 2.08 13.94
N GLU A 140 0.28 1.52 14.52
CA GLU A 140 0.33 0.25 15.27
C GLU A 140 0.45 -0.98 14.36
N LEU A 141 0.17 -0.84 13.06
CA LEU A 141 0.19 -1.94 12.10
C LEU A 141 1.57 -2.09 11.45
N GLU A 142 2.19 -3.25 11.61
CA GLU A 142 3.50 -3.51 11.03
C GLU A 142 3.39 -3.90 9.55
N ALA A 143 4.38 -3.49 8.75
CA ALA A 143 4.52 -3.98 7.38
C ALA A 143 5.19 -5.36 7.40
N LEU A 144 4.55 -6.36 6.80
CA LEU A 144 5.08 -7.74 6.75
C LEU A 144 6.44 -7.88 6.05
N SER A 145 6.79 -6.89 5.24
CA SER A 145 8.07 -6.81 4.52
C SER A 145 9.22 -6.36 5.41
N GLY A 146 8.95 -5.89 6.64
CA GLY A 146 9.89 -5.17 7.48
C GLY A 146 10.13 -3.72 7.04
N ALA A 147 9.31 -3.16 6.14
CA ALA A 147 9.37 -1.75 5.79
C ALA A 147 9.14 -0.87 7.04
N PRO A 148 9.69 0.37 7.08
CA PRO A 148 9.57 1.25 8.24
C PRO A 148 8.14 1.60 8.66
N LYS A 149 7.16 1.44 7.76
CA LYS A 149 5.74 1.66 8.01
C LYS A 149 4.88 0.82 7.08
N SER A 150 3.73 0.38 7.56
CA SER A 150 2.63 -0.01 6.69
C SER A 150 1.88 1.25 6.21
N ILE A 151 1.11 1.11 5.13
CA ILE A 151 0.20 2.16 4.66
C ILE A 151 -1.18 1.53 4.48
N THR A 152 -2.08 1.96 5.35
CA THR A 152 -3.46 1.50 5.41
C THR A 152 -4.43 2.64 5.11
N ALA A 153 -5.73 2.33 5.07
CA ALA A 153 -6.75 3.37 4.92
C ALA A 153 -6.79 4.35 6.10
N LEU A 154 -6.30 3.95 7.29
CA LEU A 154 -6.17 4.87 8.43
C LEU A 154 -5.08 5.91 8.16
N ASP A 155 -3.93 5.47 7.65
CA ASP A 155 -2.80 6.35 7.33
C ASP A 155 -3.15 7.31 6.17
N GLU A 156 -3.80 6.79 5.14
CA GLU A 156 -4.27 7.59 4.00
C GLU A 156 -5.31 8.62 4.42
N ALA A 157 -6.33 8.21 5.18
CA ALA A 157 -7.35 9.13 5.70
C ALA A 157 -6.73 10.18 6.63
N ALA A 158 -5.81 9.79 7.50
CA ALA A 158 -5.10 10.72 8.38
C ALA A 158 -4.33 11.78 7.60
N TRP A 159 -3.57 11.36 6.58
CA TRP A 159 -2.81 12.29 5.72
C TRP A 159 -3.74 13.25 4.98
N LEU A 160 -4.85 12.77 4.43
CA LEU A 160 -5.85 13.59 3.72
C LEU A 160 -6.51 14.62 4.66
N LEU A 161 -6.78 14.24 5.91
CA LEU A 161 -7.38 15.12 6.92
C LEU A 161 -6.38 16.11 7.53
N ALA A 162 -5.07 15.85 7.43
CA ALA A 162 -4.03 16.77 7.86
C ALA A 162 -3.75 17.91 6.87
N GLN A 163 -4.33 17.88 5.67
CA GLN A 163 -4.17 18.93 4.66
C GLN A 163 -5.00 20.19 5.00
N GLU A 164 -4.64 21.32 4.38
CA GLU A 164 -5.38 22.59 4.50
C GLU A 164 -5.90 23.07 3.13
N PRO A 165 -7.22 23.00 2.86
CA PRO A 165 -8.28 22.41 3.70
C PRO A 165 -8.22 20.86 3.69
N PRO A 166 -8.82 20.20 4.70
CA PRO A 166 -8.81 18.74 4.78
C PRO A 166 -9.61 18.11 3.65
N ALA A 167 -9.05 17.09 3.00
CA ALA A 167 -9.67 16.36 1.91
C ALA A 167 -10.69 15.33 2.45
N ARG A 168 -11.73 15.79 3.15
CA ARG A 168 -12.68 14.93 3.89
C ARG A 168 -13.35 13.88 3.03
N LYS A 169 -13.71 14.23 1.79
CA LYS A 169 -14.39 13.32 0.87
C LYS A 169 -13.49 12.12 0.56
N ASP A 170 -12.24 12.38 0.24
CA ASP A 170 -11.30 11.35 -0.17
C ASP A 170 -10.93 10.47 1.03
N ALA A 171 -10.78 11.07 2.22
CA ALA A 171 -10.58 10.33 3.46
C ALA A 171 -11.76 9.38 3.76
N LEU A 172 -13.00 9.85 3.55
CA LEU A 172 -14.19 9.02 3.73
C LEU A 172 -14.26 7.90 2.68
N ASP A 173 -13.90 8.18 1.43
CA ASP A 173 -13.86 7.19 0.35
C ASP A 173 -12.81 6.10 0.64
N ALA A 174 -11.63 6.46 1.19
CA ALA A 174 -10.60 5.52 1.64
C ALA A 174 -11.09 4.59 2.76
N LEU A 175 -11.69 5.15 3.83
CA LEU A 175 -12.26 4.36 4.92
C LEU A 175 -13.42 3.46 4.44
N THR A 176 -14.27 3.98 3.54
CA THR A 176 -15.37 3.21 2.95
C THR A 176 -14.86 2.02 2.15
N ALA A 177 -13.76 2.18 1.41
CA ALA A 177 -13.15 1.09 0.65
C ALA A 177 -12.63 -0.01 1.59
N ALA A 178 -11.98 0.37 2.69
CA ALA A 178 -11.45 -0.58 3.68
C ALA A 178 -12.54 -1.41 4.38
N LEU A 179 -13.74 -0.84 4.60
CA LEU A 179 -14.86 -1.55 5.21
C LEU A 179 -15.56 -2.57 4.28
N ARG A 180 -15.20 -2.60 2.99
CA ARG A 180 -15.81 -3.50 1.99
C ARG A 180 -14.96 -4.72 1.69
N ASN A 181 -13.70 -4.71 2.10
CA ASN A 181 -12.72 -5.77 1.90
C ASN A 181 -12.63 -6.64 3.16
#